data_AF-A0A920L344-F1
#
_entry.id   AF-A0A920L344-F1
#
_cell.length_a   1.000
_cell.length_b   1.000
_cell.length_c   1.000
_cell.angle_alpha   90.00
_cell.angle_beta   90.00
_cell.angle_gamma   90.00
#
_symmetry.space_group_name_H-M   'P 1'
#
loop_
_entity.id
_entity.type
_entity.pdbx_description
1 polymer ?
#
loop_
_entity_poly.entity_id
_entity_poly.type
_entity_poly.pdbx_seq_one_letter_code
_entity_poly.pdbx_strand_id
1 'polypeptide(L)' 'MEPTRSRKLLLNKKELTEIIKSTAQKGNTCIPTKLYWKNGLIKCEIALAIGKKTQDKRNAIKSRDWERQKAKELRDRNKY' A
#
# COMPACT_ATOMS: atom_id res chain seq x y z
N MET A 1 -20.74 3.72 -17.63
CA MET A 1 -19.58 4.23 -16.88
C MET A 1 -18.55 3.12 -16.82
N GLU A 2 -17.37 3.27 -17.42
CA GLU A 2 -16.28 2.32 -17.17
C GLU A 2 -15.64 2.59 -15.80
N PRO A 3 -15.69 1.65 -14.85
CA PRO A 3 -15.15 1.84 -13.50
C PRO A 3 -13.62 1.89 -13.45
N THR A 4 -12.94 1.31 -14.45
CA THR A 4 -11.47 1.18 -14.53
C THR A 4 -10.80 2.30 -15.34
N ARG A 5 -11.55 3.34 -15.75
CA ARG A 5 -11.02 4.43 -16.56
C ARG A 5 -9.84 5.13 -15.87
N SER A 6 -8.73 5.28 -16.58
CA SER A 6 -7.59 6.06 -16.11
C SER A 6 -7.99 7.53 -15.90
N ARG A 7 -7.63 8.09 -14.74
CA ARG A 7 -7.86 9.50 -14.41
C ARG A 7 -6.50 10.20 -14.32
N LYS A 8 -6.37 11.34 -15.00
CA LYS A 8 -5.19 12.20 -14.85
C LYS A 8 -5.21 12.86 -13.47
N LEU A 9 -4.12 12.75 -12.74
CA LEU A 9 -3.92 13.46 -11.47
C LEU A 9 -3.31 14.84 -11.75
N LEU A 10 -3.74 15.84 -10.99
CA LEU A 10 -3.19 17.19 -11.05
C LEU A 10 -2.11 17.31 -9.97
N LEU A 11 -0.86 17.45 -10.39
CA LEU A 11 0.31 17.66 -9.53
C LEU A 11 1.10 18.87 -10.00
N ASN A 12 1.93 19.44 -9.12
CA ASN A 12 2.88 20.46 -9.53
C ASN A 12 4.01 19.88 -10.39
N LYS A 13 4.57 20.69 -11.30
CA LYS A 13 5.64 20.26 -12.21
C LYS A 13 6.89 19.73 -11.47
N LYS A 14 7.22 20.33 -10.32
CA LYS A 14 8.36 19.91 -9.48
C LYS A 14 8.11 18.52 -8.89
N GLU A 15 6.95 18.31 -8.28
CA GLU A 15 6.52 17.02 -7.71
C GLU A 15 6.49 15.92 -8.77
N LEU A 16 5.95 16.23 -9.96
CA LEU A 16 5.88 15.27 -11.05
C LEU A 16 7.28 14.82 -11.49
N THR A 17 8.23 15.76 -11.62
CA THR A 17 9.62 15.44 -11.97
C THR A 17 10.27 14.55 -10.93
N GLU A 18 10.04 14.82 -9.65
CA GLU A 18 10.59 14.04 -8.55
C GLU A 18 10.01 12.61 -8.52
N ILE A 19 8.70 12.47 -8.67
CA ILE A 19 8.03 11.16 -8.70
C ILE A 19 8.49 10.34 -9.91
N ILE A 20 8.64 10.96 -11.09
CA ILE A 20 9.13 10.28 -12.29
C ILE A 20 10.57 9.79 -12.06
N LYS A 21 11.45 10.63 -11.52
CA LYS A 21 12.83 10.23 -11.18
C LYS A 21 12.86 9.07 -10.20
N SER A 22 12.05 9.15 -9.14
CA SER A 22 11.99 8.12 -8.10
C SER A 22 11.39 6.81 -8.60
N THR A 23 10.39 6.86 -9.50
CA THR A 23 9.78 5.66 -10.11
C THR A 23 10.70 5.01 -11.15
N ALA A 24 11.56 5.79 -11.81
CA ALA A 24 12.59 5.26 -12.71
C ALA A 24 13.69 4.48 -11.96
N GLN A 25 13.89 4.75 -10.67
CA GLN A 25 14.79 3.94 -9.85
C GLN A 25 14.21 2.54 -9.62
N LYS A 26 15.03 1.52 -9.87
CA LYS A 26 14.63 0.12 -9.81
C LYS A 26 14.07 -0.25 -8.43
N GLY A 27 12.82 -0.73 -8.41
CA GLY A 27 12.16 -1.27 -7.22
C GLY A 27 11.26 -0.28 -6.48
N ASN A 28 11.24 0.99 -6.88
CA ASN A 28 10.30 1.98 -6.37
C ASN A 28 9.00 1.96 -7.19
N THR A 29 7.86 2.08 -6.52
CA THR A 29 6.54 2.14 -7.15
C THR A 29 5.72 3.22 -6.45
N CYS A 30 5.06 4.07 -7.24
CA CYS A 30 4.11 5.04 -6.73
C CYS A 30 2.76 4.35 -6.47
N ILE A 31 2.25 4.46 -5.25
CA ILE A 31 0.99 3.86 -4.83
C ILE A 31 0.06 4.90 -4.21
N PRO A 32 -1.26 4.79 -4.40
CA PRO A 32 -2.22 5.59 -3.66
C PRO A 32 -2.34 5.04 -2.22
N THR A 33 -2.29 5.93 -1.23
CA THR A 33 -2.49 5.57 0.18
C THR A 33 -3.90 5.88 0.64
N LYS A 34 -4.42 7.06 0.27
CA LYS A 34 -5.74 7.53 0.69
C LYS A 34 -6.41 8.37 -0.39
N LEU A 35 -7.72 8.28 -0.44
CA LEU A 35 -8.58 9.22 -1.16
C LEU A 35 -9.38 9.99 -0.12
N TYR A 36 -9.40 11.31 -0.22
CA TYR A 36 -10.10 12.16 0.74
C TYR A 36 -10.74 13.37 0.06
N TRP A 37 -11.80 13.87 0.68
CA TRP A 37 -12.49 15.06 0.21
C TRP A 37 -11.82 16.31 0.76
N LYS A 38 -11.58 17.30 -0.10
CA LYS A 38 -11.11 18.63 0.30
C LYS A 38 -11.72 19.66 -0.64
N ASN A 39 -12.46 20.63 -0.09
CA ASN A 39 -13.11 21.72 -0.82
C ASN A 39 -13.98 21.22 -1.99
N GLY A 40 -14.77 20.17 -1.78
CA GLY A 40 -15.64 19.57 -2.81
C GLY A 40 -14.91 18.75 -3.87
N LEU A 41 -13.59 18.62 -3.80
CA LEU A 41 -12.78 17.80 -4.70
C LEU A 41 -12.26 16.55 -4.00
N ILE A 42 -12.11 15.46 -4.76
CA ILE A 42 -11.41 14.26 -4.28
C ILE A 42 -9.91 14.46 -4.51
N LYS A 43 -9.13 14.36 -3.44
CA LYS A 43 -7.68 14.34 -3.46
C LYS A 43 -7.17 12.92 -3.25
N CYS A 44 -6.09 12.60 -3.95
CA CYS A 44 -5.37 11.35 -3.82
C CYS A 44 -4.03 11.61 -3.13
N GLU A 45 -3.83 11.00 -1.99
CA GLU A 45 -2.54 10.93 -1.34
C GLU A 45 -1.75 9.77 -1.95
N ILE A 46 -0.52 10.04 -2.35
CA ILE A 46 0.36 9.07 -3.00
C ILE A 46 1.65 8.93 -2.20
N ALA A 47 2.22 7.73 -2.22
CA ALA A 47 3.49 7.42 -1.57
C ALA A 47 4.39 6.62 -2.50
N LEU A 48 5.70 6.76 -2.31
CA LEU A 48 6.69 5.89 -2.94
C LEU A 48 6.93 4.69 -2.02
N ALA A 49 6.77 3.50 -2.58
CA ALA A 49 6.96 2.25 -1.86
C ALA A 49 7.97 1.35 -2.59
N ILE A 50 8.72 0.58 -1.82
CA ILE A 50 9.59 -0.48 -2.33
C ILE A 50 8.85 -1.82 -2.17
N GLY A 51 8.80 -2.60 -3.25
CA GLY A 51 8.27 -3.95 -3.19
C GLY A 51 9.11 -4.84 -2.28
N LYS A 52 8.48 -5.52 -1.30
CA LYS A 52 9.18 -6.52 -0.45
C LYS A 52 9.79 -7.64 -1.30
N LYS A 53 11.02 -8.04 -1.00
CA LYS A 53 11.65 -9.20 -1.64
C LYS A 53 10.87 -10.48 -1.33
N THR A 54 10.90 -11.46 -2.23
CA THR A 54 10.15 -12.72 -2.10
C THR A 54 10.50 -13.47 -0.82
N GLN A 55 11.76 -13.40 -0.37
CA GLN A 55 12.19 -14.00 0.89
C GLN A 55 11.54 -13.35 2.11
N ASP A 56 11.49 -12.02 2.14
CA ASP A 56 10.85 -11.27 3.23
C ASP A 56 9.34 -11.53 3.29
N LYS A 57 8.70 -11.74 2.13
CA LYS A 57 7.28 -12.14 2.06
C LYS A 57 7.04 -13.49 2.74
N ARG A 58 7.92 -14.49 2.52
CA ARG A 58 7.78 -15.81 3.15
C ARG A 58 7.89 -15.75 4.67
N ASN A 59 8.87 -15.01 5.19
CA ASN A 59 9.05 -14.83 6.63
C ASN A 59 7.86 -14.10 7.26
N ALA A 60 7.35 -13.05 6.61
CA ALA A 60 6.18 -12.32 7.07
C ALA A 60 4.91 -13.18 7.09
N ILE A 61 4.71 -14.03 6.07
CA ILE A 61 3.57 -14.96 6.02
C ILE A 61 3.65 -15.96 7.18
N LYS A 62 4.82 -16.59 7.38
CA LYS A 62 5.04 -17.54 8.48
C LYS A 62 4.76 -16.91 9.85
N SER A 63 5.29 -15.71 10.11
CA SER A 63 5.08 -15.00 11.38
C SER A 63 3.59 -14.71 11.63
N ARG A 64 2.88 -14.25 10.60
CA ARG A 64 1.46 -13.93 10.68
C ARG A 64 0.59 -15.17 10.91
N ASP A 65 0.92 -16.28 10.26
CA ASP A 65 0.21 -17.55 10.45
C ASP A 65 0.46 -18.12 11.85
N TRP A 66 1.69 -18.00 12.36
CA TRP A 66 2.04 -18.37 13.74
C TRP A 66 1.26 -17.56 14.79
N GLU A 67 1.22 -16.23 14.64
CA GLU A 67 0.43 -15.36 15.54
C GLU A 67 -1.05 -15.72 15.52
N ARG A 68 -1.60 -16.03 14.34
CA ARG A 68 -3.01 -16.43 14.21
C ARG A 68 -3.28 -17.77 14.89
N GLN A 69 -2.39 -18.75 14.78
CA GLN A 69 -2.51 -20.04 15.49
C GLN A 69 -2.45 -19.84 17.01
N LYS A 70 -1.47 -19.08 17.50
CA LYS A 70 -1.34 -18.76 18.93
C LYS A 70 -2.58 -18.07 19.49
N ALA A 71 -3.15 -17.11 18.75
CA ALA A 71 -4.39 -16.44 19.14
C ALA A 71 -5.59 -17.40 19.19
N LYS A 72 -5.65 -18.37 18.28
CA LYS A 72 -6.69 -19.40 18.27
C LYS A 72 -6.56 -20.35 19.47
N GLU A 73 -5.37 -20.86 19.76
CA GLU A 73 -5.11 -21.72 20.92
C GLU A 73 -5.42 -21.03 22.25
N LEU A 74 -5.10 -19.74 22.38
CA LEU A 74 -5.43 -18.96 23.58
C LEU A 74 -6.95 -18.83 23.76
N ARG A 75 -7.69 -18.65 22.66
CA ARG A 75 -9.16 -18.55 22.67
C ARG A 75 -9.83 -19.89 22.99
N ASP A 76 -9.30 -20.99 22.46
CA ASP A 76 -9.84 -22.33 22.69
C ASP A 76 -9.57 -22.78 24.15
N ARG A 77 -8.45 -22.36 24.75
CA ARG A 77 -8.13 -22.61 26.16
C ARG A 77 -9.03 -21.85 27.14
N ASN A 78 -9.46 -20.64 26.80
CA ASN A 78 -10.39 -19.84 27.61
C ASN A 78 -11.86 -20.28 27.50
N LYS A 79 -12.16 -21.29 26.67
CA LYS A 79 -13.53 -21.81 26.46
C LYS A 79 -13.88 -23.01 27.33
N TYR A 80 -12.95 -23.49 28.17
CA TYR A 80 -13.14 -24.52 29.17
C TYR A 80 -12.88 -23.96 30.56
#